data_AF-A0A067E4N8-F1
#
_entry.id   AF-A0A067E4N8-F1
#
_cell.length_a   1.000
_cell.length_b   1.000
_cell.length_c   1.000
_cell.angle_alpha   90.00
_cell.angle_beta   90.00
_cell.angle_gamma   90.00
#
_symmetry.space_group_name_H-M   'P 1'
#
loop_
_entity.id
_entity.type
_entity.pdbx_description
1 polymer ?
#
loop_
_entity_poly.entity_id
_entity_poly.type
_entity_poly.pdbx_seq_one_letter_code
_entity_poly.pdbx_strand_id
1 'polypeptide(L)'
;MINISQQEIQELSKNVGRGQYPNGILQVQKEKGVGEDEQIKEAKARHTLVATIVAIVTFAAGFTLPGGYWGKEGPVPGTSILIKNAAFQAFVVSDVIAMVLSLSVVFIHFLTSSKTLRQVMFLYTVAHCLIMASLLAMVVAFVTGTYAVLAPSLGLSVAACVLGLSFILFAFLAIFKYVYGLKQTFLGYI
;
A
#
# COMPACT_ATOMS: atom_id res chain seq x y z
N MET A 1 3.00 39.38 -53.80
CA MET A 1 1.77 39.49 -52.97
C MET A 1 1.67 38.42 -51.87
N ILE A 2 2.73 37.65 -51.56
CA ILE A 2 2.71 36.56 -50.56
C ILE A 2 3.14 37.03 -49.16
N ASN A 3 3.89 38.15 -49.08
CA ASN A 3 4.53 38.60 -47.84
C ASN A 3 3.57 39.17 -46.79
N ILE A 4 2.40 39.68 -47.21
CA ILE A 4 1.43 40.33 -46.32
C ILE A 4 0.72 39.29 -45.44
N SER A 5 0.31 38.15 -46.02
CA SER A 5 -0.35 37.07 -45.27
C SER A 5 0.52 36.44 -44.17
N GLN A 6 1.84 36.33 -44.39
CA GLN A 6 2.77 35.79 -43.41
C GLN A 6 3.02 36.76 -42.25
N GLN A 7 3.02 38.07 -42.53
CA GLN A 7 3.13 39.09 -41.48
C GLN A 7 1.88 39.12 -40.59
N GLU A 8 0.70 38.95 -41.17
CA GLU A 8 -0.56 38.92 -40.42
C GLU A 8 -0.67 37.67 -39.53
N ILE A 9 -0.20 36.52 -40.01
CA ILE A 9 -0.12 35.27 -39.21
C ILE A 9 0.91 35.42 -38.08
N GLN A 10 2.03 36.11 -38.30
CA GLN A 10 3.01 36.41 -37.25
C GLN A 10 2.46 37.38 -36.20
N GLU A 11 1.69 38.39 -36.60
CA GLU A 11 1.02 39.29 -35.66
C GLU A 11 -0.05 38.56 -34.84
N LEU A 12 -0.86 37.70 -35.47
CA LEU A 12 -1.85 36.90 -34.78
C LEU A 12 -1.19 35.92 -33.80
N SER A 13 -0.13 35.22 -34.20
CA SER A 13 0.65 34.35 -33.29
C SER A 13 1.23 35.10 -32.09
N LYS A 14 1.59 36.38 -32.26
CA LYS A 14 2.14 37.22 -31.19
C LYS A 14 1.06 37.75 -30.23
N ASN A 15 -0.19 37.80 -30.67
CA ASN A 15 -1.32 38.32 -29.90
C ASN A 15 -2.21 37.21 -29.29
N VAL A 16 -2.13 35.97 -29.77
CA VAL A 16 -2.86 34.81 -29.22
C VAL A 16 -2.53 34.53 -27.74
N GLY A 17 -1.35 34.97 -27.24
CA GLY A 17 -0.97 34.85 -25.83
C GLY A 17 -1.02 36.15 -25.02
N ARG A 18 -1.42 37.29 -25.62
CA ARG A 18 -1.42 38.63 -24.98
C ARG A 18 -2.82 39.20 -24.73
N GLY A 19 -3.85 38.36 -24.81
CA GLY A 19 -5.16 38.72 -24.27
C GLY A 19 -5.05 38.99 -22.76
N GLN A 20 -5.72 40.03 -22.28
CA GLN A 20 -5.88 40.37 -20.86
C GLN A 20 -6.77 39.31 -20.18
N TYR A 21 -6.34 38.05 -20.19
CA TYR A 21 -6.85 37.07 -19.24
C TYR A 21 -6.14 37.36 -17.92
N PRO A 22 -6.88 37.56 -16.81
CA PRO A 22 -6.27 37.86 -15.54
C PRO A 22 -5.27 36.75 -15.21
N ASN A 23 -3.98 37.08 -15.24
CA ASN A 23 -2.88 36.17 -14.88
C ASN A 23 -3.11 35.49 -13.52
N GLY A 24 -3.94 36.09 -12.65
CA GLY A 24 -4.41 35.50 -11.40
C GLY A 24 -5.18 34.18 -11.56
N ILE A 25 -6.06 34.01 -12.56
CA ILE A 25 -6.85 32.76 -12.69
C ILE A 25 -5.96 31.61 -13.20
N LEU A 26 -5.07 31.89 -14.14
CA LEU A 26 -4.13 30.89 -14.66
C LEU A 26 -3.06 30.52 -13.61
N GLN A 27 -2.55 31.50 -12.85
CA GLN A 27 -1.61 31.21 -11.76
C GLN A 27 -2.30 30.51 -10.59
N VAL A 28 -3.51 30.90 -10.20
CA VAL A 28 -4.28 30.19 -9.15
C VAL A 28 -4.62 28.77 -9.59
N GLN A 29 -4.96 28.52 -10.86
CA GLN A 29 -5.22 27.17 -11.34
C GLN A 29 -3.93 26.36 -11.54
N LYS A 30 -2.80 27.02 -11.86
CA LYS A 30 -1.50 26.37 -11.96
C LYS A 30 -0.92 26.06 -10.57
N GLU A 31 -1.08 26.93 -9.58
CA GLU A 31 -0.73 26.66 -8.17
C GLU A 31 -1.66 25.64 -7.53
N LYS A 32 -2.97 25.72 -7.76
CA LYS A 32 -3.92 24.70 -7.28
C LYS A 32 -3.68 23.36 -7.97
N GLY A 33 -3.49 23.34 -9.28
CA GLY A 33 -3.15 22.14 -10.03
C GLY A 33 -1.82 21.55 -9.55
N VAL A 34 -0.72 22.31 -9.58
CA VAL A 34 0.60 21.84 -9.14
C VAL A 34 0.58 21.38 -7.68
N GLY A 35 -0.11 22.10 -6.78
CA GLY A 35 -0.23 21.71 -5.37
C GLY A 35 -1.13 20.49 -5.13
N GLU A 36 -2.20 20.31 -5.89
CA GLU A 36 -3.07 19.12 -5.84
C GLU A 36 -2.38 17.90 -6.47
N ASP A 37 -1.68 18.09 -7.59
CA ASP A 37 -0.88 17.08 -8.29
C ASP A 37 0.26 16.57 -7.41
N GLU A 38 0.92 17.48 -6.69
CA GLU A 38 2.00 17.18 -5.75
C GLU A 38 1.47 16.43 -4.53
N GLN A 39 0.35 16.87 -3.93
CA GLN A 39 -0.29 16.16 -2.82
C GLN A 39 -0.77 14.75 -3.21
N ILE A 40 -1.34 14.58 -4.41
CA ILE A 40 -1.76 13.27 -4.93
C ILE A 40 -0.53 12.38 -5.18
N LYS A 41 0.55 12.93 -5.74
CA LYS A 41 1.81 12.20 -5.95
C LYS A 41 2.44 11.78 -4.62
N GLU A 42 2.46 12.65 -3.62
CA GLU A 42 2.97 12.33 -2.28
C GLU A 42 2.13 11.25 -1.59
N ALA A 43 0.80 11.35 -1.64
CA ALA A 43 -0.08 10.33 -1.07
C ALA A 43 0.12 8.96 -1.75
N LYS A 44 0.21 8.96 -3.08
CA LYS A 44 0.51 7.79 -3.91
C LYS A 44 1.88 7.19 -3.58
N ALA A 45 2.90 8.03 -3.41
CA ALA A 45 4.25 7.63 -3.05
C ALA A 45 4.30 7.00 -1.65
N ARG A 46 3.61 7.58 -0.65
CA ARG A 46 3.52 7.01 0.70
C ARG A 46 2.92 5.61 0.71
N HIS A 47 1.81 5.39 0.01
CA HIS A 47 1.17 4.07 -0.04
C HIS A 47 2.06 3.02 -0.72
N THR A 48 2.69 3.41 -1.83
CA THR A 48 3.62 2.53 -2.55
C THR A 48 4.86 2.22 -1.72
N LEU A 49 5.38 3.21 -0.98
CA LEU A 49 6.51 3.04 -0.07
C LEU A 49 6.17 2.03 1.04
N VAL A 50 5.04 2.21 1.74
CA VAL A 50 4.61 1.29 2.79
C VAL A 50 4.43 -0.12 2.23
N ALA A 51 3.79 -0.26 1.06
CA ALA A 51 3.69 -1.55 0.39
C ALA A 51 5.07 -2.17 0.17
N THR A 52 5.97 -1.42 -0.46
CA THR A 52 7.32 -1.91 -0.78
C THR A 52 8.06 -2.36 0.49
N ILE A 53 7.96 -1.60 1.59
CA ILE A 53 8.53 -1.99 2.89
C ILE A 53 7.92 -3.30 3.39
N VAL A 54 6.59 -3.45 3.36
CA VAL A 54 5.92 -4.69 3.76
C VAL A 54 6.39 -5.89 2.94
N ALA A 55 6.51 -5.72 1.62
CA ALA A 55 6.98 -6.78 0.73
C ALA A 55 8.43 -7.17 1.04
N ILE A 56 9.32 -6.21 1.30
CA ILE A 56 10.72 -6.48 1.65
C ILE A 56 10.82 -7.22 2.99
N VAL A 57 10.09 -6.77 4.01
CA VAL A 57 10.12 -7.37 5.35
C VAL A 57 9.61 -8.81 5.32
N THR A 58 8.49 -9.06 4.65
CA THR A 58 7.91 -10.41 4.52
C THR A 58 8.80 -11.32 3.68
N PHE A 59 9.31 -10.83 2.54
CA PHE A 59 10.29 -11.55 1.74
C PHE A 59 11.54 -11.95 2.56
N ALA A 60 12.10 -11.03 3.34
CA ALA A 60 13.22 -11.32 4.23
C ALA A 60 12.85 -12.37 5.28
N ALA A 61 11.69 -12.23 5.93
CA ALA A 61 11.20 -13.16 6.94
C ALA A 61 11.02 -14.59 6.39
N GLY A 62 10.58 -14.72 5.14
CA GLY A 62 10.46 -15.99 4.43
C GLY A 62 11.78 -16.73 4.22
N PHE A 63 12.91 -16.02 4.09
CA PHE A 63 14.24 -16.65 4.03
C PHE A 63 14.87 -16.85 5.41
N THR A 64 14.48 -16.03 6.40
CA THR A 64 14.98 -16.11 7.78
C THR A 64 14.01 -16.88 8.68
N LEU A 65 13.60 -18.08 8.24
CA LEU A 65 12.59 -18.85 8.96
C LEU A 65 13.00 -19.09 10.42
N PRO A 66 12.16 -18.69 11.37
CA PRO A 66 12.48 -18.83 12.77
C PRO A 66 12.37 -20.31 13.19
N GLY A 67 13.35 -20.80 13.95
CA GLY A 67 13.39 -22.20 14.43
C GLY A 67 14.46 -23.08 13.80
N GLY A 68 15.20 -22.59 12.80
CA GLY A 68 16.32 -23.31 12.19
C GLY A 68 15.89 -24.53 11.35
N TYR A 69 16.87 -25.18 10.73
CA TYR A 69 16.66 -26.33 9.85
C TYR A 69 17.15 -27.61 10.52
N TRP A 70 16.45 -28.72 10.31
CA TRP A 70 16.94 -30.04 10.71
C TRP A 70 18.25 -30.33 9.95
N GLY A 71 19.29 -30.64 10.71
CA GLY A 71 20.55 -31.20 10.17
C GLY A 71 20.38 -32.65 9.73
N LYS A 72 21.47 -33.42 9.73
CA LYS A 72 21.48 -34.84 9.31
C LYS A 72 20.63 -35.78 10.19
N GLU A 73 20.14 -35.30 11.33
CA GLU A 73 19.40 -36.07 12.34
C GLU A 73 17.87 -35.93 12.20
N GLY A 74 17.38 -35.21 11.19
CA GLY A 74 15.96 -35.02 10.93
C GLY A 74 15.35 -36.05 9.97
N PRO A 75 14.01 -36.13 9.90
CA PRO A 75 13.32 -37.02 8.96
C PRO A 75 13.68 -36.72 7.50
N VAL A 76 13.93 -35.44 7.19
CA VAL A 76 14.37 -34.94 5.88
C VAL A 76 15.33 -33.75 6.11
N PRO A 77 16.61 -33.84 5.69
CA PRO A 77 17.59 -32.75 5.83
C PRO A 77 17.10 -31.46 5.15
N GLY A 78 17.29 -30.30 5.80
CA GLY A 78 16.91 -29.01 5.23
C GLY A 78 15.44 -28.62 5.42
N THR A 79 14.67 -29.39 6.19
CA THR A 79 13.30 -29.02 6.58
C THR A 79 13.32 -28.18 7.86
N SER A 80 12.49 -27.14 7.96
CA SER A 80 12.33 -26.35 9.20
C SER A 80 12.02 -27.26 10.39
N ILE A 81 12.70 -27.03 11.52
CA ILE A 81 12.49 -27.80 12.77
C ILE A 81 11.04 -27.65 13.27
N LEU A 82 10.39 -26.58 12.86
CA LEU A 82 9.06 -26.20 13.27
C LEU A 82 7.97 -26.52 12.23
N ILE A 83 8.27 -27.22 11.13
CA ILE A 83 7.29 -27.44 10.05
C ILE A 83 6.01 -28.16 10.49
N LYS A 84 6.08 -28.93 11.59
CA LYS A 84 4.94 -29.62 12.21
C LYS A 84 4.15 -28.76 13.20
N ASN A 85 4.65 -27.59 13.57
CA ASN A 85 3.98 -26.67 14.48
C ASN A 85 2.94 -25.83 13.71
N ALA A 86 1.68 -25.90 14.15
CA ALA A 86 0.58 -25.14 13.55
C ALA A 86 0.83 -23.62 13.54
N ALA A 87 1.50 -23.08 14.58
CA ALA A 87 1.85 -21.67 14.63
C ALA A 87 2.88 -21.27 13.56
N PHE A 88 3.82 -22.16 13.23
CA PHE A 88 4.79 -21.91 12.17
C PHE A 88 4.16 -21.99 10.78
N GLN A 89 3.22 -22.92 10.56
CA GLN A 89 2.46 -22.96 9.31
C GLN A 89 1.62 -21.70 9.12
N ALA A 90 0.96 -21.23 10.18
CA ALA A 90 0.22 -19.97 10.15
C ALA A 90 1.12 -18.77 9.86
N PHE A 91 2.34 -18.73 10.43
CA PHE A 91 3.35 -17.73 10.12
C PHE A 91 3.67 -17.68 8.62
N VAL A 92 4.05 -18.80 8.02
CA VAL A 92 4.45 -18.84 6.60
C VAL A 92 3.29 -18.45 5.68
N VAL A 93 2.08 -18.96 5.94
CA VAL A 93 0.90 -18.64 5.12
C VAL A 93 0.54 -17.16 5.22
N SER A 94 0.52 -16.61 6.44
CA SER A 94 0.19 -15.18 6.65
C SER A 94 1.25 -14.24 6.08
N ASP A 95 2.53 -14.62 6.15
CA ASP A 95 3.65 -13.86 5.55
C ASP A 95 3.55 -13.79 4.02
N VAL A 96 3.27 -14.94 3.36
CA VAL A 96 3.05 -14.98 1.90
C VAL A 96 1.83 -14.15 1.50
N ILE A 97 0.73 -14.23 2.26
CA ILE A 97 -0.46 -13.41 2.02
C ILE A 97 -0.11 -11.92 2.11
N ALA A 98 0.62 -11.52 3.15
CA ALA A 98 1.05 -10.13 3.34
C ALA A 98 1.90 -9.65 2.16
N MET A 99 2.85 -10.47 1.69
CA MET A 99 3.70 -10.18 0.54
C MET A 99 2.89 -10.02 -0.76
N VAL A 100 1.99 -10.94 -1.06
CA VAL A 100 1.17 -10.92 -2.28
C VAL A 100 0.21 -9.73 -2.30
N LEU A 101 -0.43 -9.43 -1.16
CA LEU A 101 -1.30 -8.25 -1.04
C LEU A 101 -0.53 -6.95 -1.26
N SER A 102 0.69 -6.86 -0.71
CA SER A 102 1.55 -5.70 -0.90
C SER A 102 1.98 -5.52 -2.37
N LEU A 103 2.45 -6.60 -3.01
CA LEU A 103 2.82 -6.56 -4.43
C LEU A 103 1.63 -6.18 -5.32
N SER A 104 0.42 -6.60 -4.95
CA SER A 104 -0.82 -6.21 -5.63
C SER A 104 -1.05 -4.70 -5.56
N VAL A 105 -0.76 -4.04 -4.43
CA VAL A 105 -0.86 -2.57 -4.29
C VAL A 105 0.12 -1.86 -5.22
N VAL A 106 1.38 -2.31 -5.25
CA VAL A 106 2.41 -1.78 -6.15
C VAL A 106 1.99 -1.94 -7.61
N PHE A 107 1.46 -3.12 -7.96
CA PHE A 107 0.97 -3.41 -9.31
C PHE A 107 -0.23 -2.54 -9.70
N ILE A 108 -1.20 -2.34 -8.80
CA ILE A 108 -2.33 -1.43 -9.02
C ILE A 108 -1.83 0.01 -9.26
N HIS A 109 -0.87 0.47 -8.45
CA HIS A 109 -0.29 1.81 -8.59
C HIS A 109 0.46 2.01 -9.91
N PHE A 110 1.12 0.96 -10.39
CA PHE A 110 1.79 0.93 -11.70
C PHE A 110 0.77 1.01 -12.84
N LEU A 111 -0.29 0.19 -12.80
CA LEU A 111 -1.34 0.17 -13.83
C LEU A 111 -2.21 1.45 -13.87
N THR A 112 -2.25 2.21 -12.78
CA THR A 112 -3.03 3.44 -12.68
C THR A 112 -2.50 4.56 -13.61
N SER A 113 -1.29 4.43 -14.16
CA SER A 113 -0.69 5.43 -15.06
C SER A 113 -1.44 5.66 -16.39
N SER A 114 -2.44 4.84 -16.75
CA SER A 114 -3.08 4.85 -18.08
C SER A 114 -4.62 4.80 -18.06
N LYS A 115 -5.28 5.01 -16.91
CA LYS A 115 -6.74 4.80 -16.75
C LYS A 115 -7.54 6.07 -16.47
N THR A 116 -8.84 6.05 -16.79
CA THR A 116 -9.81 7.14 -16.60
C THR A 116 -10.06 7.45 -15.12
N LEU A 117 -10.27 8.73 -14.76
CA LEU A 117 -10.40 9.23 -13.37
C LEU A 117 -11.35 8.43 -12.47
N ARG A 118 -12.49 7.93 -13.00
CA ARG A 118 -13.45 7.12 -12.23
C ARG A 118 -12.88 5.75 -11.82
N GLN A 119 -12.10 5.12 -12.69
CA GLN A 119 -11.43 3.84 -12.40
C GLN A 119 -10.27 4.03 -11.44
N VAL A 120 -9.58 5.18 -11.51
CA VAL A 120 -8.49 5.56 -10.59
C VAL A 120 -8.98 5.66 -9.15
N MET A 121 -10.12 6.32 -8.92
CA MET A 121 -10.74 6.42 -7.58
C MET A 121 -11.06 5.05 -6.98
N PHE A 122 -11.68 4.16 -7.76
CA PHE A 122 -11.99 2.80 -7.30
C PHE A 122 -10.72 1.98 -7.01
N LEU A 123 -9.74 2.01 -7.92
CA LEU A 123 -8.46 1.32 -7.73
C LEU A 123 -7.70 1.85 -6.51
N TYR A 124 -7.78 3.16 -6.24
CA TYR A 124 -7.16 3.78 -5.07
C TYR A 124 -7.80 3.28 -3.77
N THR A 125 -9.13 3.21 -3.69
CA THR A 125 -9.83 2.62 -2.53
C THR A 125 -9.44 1.15 -2.35
N VAL A 126 -9.42 0.36 -3.42
CA VAL A 126 -9.00 -1.04 -3.36
C VAL A 126 -7.56 -1.18 -2.88
N ALA A 127 -6.63 -0.39 -3.44
CA ALA A 127 -5.23 -0.37 -3.02
C ALA A 127 -5.08 0.00 -1.53
N HIS A 128 -5.89 0.94 -1.05
CA HIS A 128 -5.90 1.32 0.37
C HIS A 128 -6.41 0.18 1.26
N CYS A 129 -7.46 -0.53 0.86
CA CYS A 129 -7.92 -1.72 1.60
C CYS A 129 -6.85 -2.84 1.58
N LEU A 130 -6.21 -3.08 0.44
CA LEU A 130 -5.19 -4.11 0.29
C LEU A 130 -3.94 -3.84 1.14
N ILE A 131 -3.47 -2.58 1.22
CA ILE A 131 -2.30 -2.27 2.06
C ILE A 131 -2.63 -2.43 3.55
N MET A 132 -3.84 -2.07 3.99
CA MET A 132 -4.28 -2.27 5.37
C MET A 132 -4.40 -3.76 5.70
N ALA A 133 -4.95 -4.56 4.77
CA ALA A 133 -5.02 -6.01 4.93
C ALA A 133 -3.60 -6.65 4.96
N SER A 134 -2.67 -6.16 4.13
CA SER A 134 -1.28 -6.60 4.10
C SER A 134 -0.56 -6.32 5.42
N LEU A 135 -0.73 -5.12 5.99
CA LEU A 135 -0.20 -4.77 7.31
C LEU A 135 -0.77 -5.66 8.41
N LEU A 136 -2.08 -5.92 8.38
CA LEU A 136 -2.72 -6.81 9.36
C LEU A 136 -2.17 -8.24 9.27
N ALA A 137 -2.03 -8.77 8.05
CA ALA A 137 -1.45 -10.09 7.81
C ALA A 137 0.01 -10.17 8.29
N MET A 138 0.83 -9.12 8.08
CA MET A 138 2.20 -9.05 8.60
C MET A 138 2.23 -9.12 10.13
N VAL A 139 1.32 -8.43 10.84
CA VAL A 139 1.27 -8.50 12.30
C VAL A 139 0.88 -9.90 12.77
N VAL A 140 -0.07 -10.55 12.10
CA VAL A 140 -0.44 -11.95 12.39
C VAL A 140 0.77 -12.88 12.18
N ALA A 141 1.53 -12.69 11.10
CA ALA A 141 2.76 -13.43 10.84
C ALA A 141 3.75 -13.22 11.99
N PHE A 142 3.99 -11.98 12.39
CA PHE A 142 4.92 -11.68 13.48
C PHE A 142 4.51 -12.34 14.80
N VAL A 143 3.22 -12.28 15.18
CA VAL A 143 2.71 -12.91 16.42
C VAL A 143 2.83 -14.43 16.37
N THR A 144 2.45 -15.05 15.25
CA THR A 144 2.50 -16.51 15.11
C THR A 144 3.93 -17.03 15.01
N GLY A 145 4.82 -16.30 14.33
CA GLY A 145 6.25 -16.61 14.26
C GLY A 145 6.94 -16.47 15.61
N THR A 146 6.69 -15.38 16.34
CA THR A 146 7.24 -15.20 17.70
C THR A 146 6.70 -16.26 18.67
N TYR A 147 5.41 -16.58 18.62
CA TYR A 147 4.82 -17.68 19.41
C TYR A 147 5.49 -19.03 19.11
N ALA A 148 5.73 -19.33 17.84
CA ALA A 148 6.36 -20.58 17.45
C ALA A 148 7.79 -20.70 18.02
N VAL A 149 8.57 -19.61 18.05
CA VAL A 149 9.93 -19.57 18.63
C VAL A 149 9.93 -19.62 20.14
N LEU A 150 9.07 -18.82 20.78
CA LEU A 150 9.01 -18.66 22.24
C LEU A 150 8.13 -19.71 22.93
N ALA A 151 7.71 -20.76 22.21
CA ALA A 151 6.95 -21.88 22.78
C ALA A 151 7.52 -22.42 24.12
N PRO A 152 8.86 -22.43 24.38
CA PRO A 152 9.41 -22.84 25.67
C PRO A 152 9.24 -21.82 26.82
N SER A 153 9.04 -20.53 26.52
CA SER A 153 8.96 -19.43 27.50
C SER A 153 7.58 -18.76 27.50
N LEU A 154 6.71 -19.20 28.42
CA LEU A 154 5.31 -18.76 28.48
C LEU A 154 5.12 -17.25 28.68
N GLY A 155 5.93 -16.60 29.53
CA GLY A 155 5.75 -15.17 29.84
C GLY A 155 5.99 -14.24 28.64
N LEU A 156 7.07 -14.48 27.90
CA LEU A 156 7.43 -13.73 26.70
C LEU A 156 6.43 -13.97 25.57
N SER A 157 5.98 -15.21 25.39
CA SER A 157 4.97 -15.56 24.39
C SER A 157 3.63 -14.88 24.68
N VAL A 158 3.18 -14.89 25.94
CA VAL A 158 1.92 -14.23 26.33
C VAL A 158 2.00 -12.73 26.13
N ALA A 159 3.11 -12.09 26.52
CA ALA A 159 3.31 -10.66 26.30
C ALA A 159 3.26 -10.28 24.80
N ALA A 160 3.93 -11.05 23.94
CA ALA A 160 3.91 -10.85 22.50
C ALA A 160 2.49 -11.02 21.91
N CYS A 161 1.75 -12.04 22.35
CA CYS A 161 0.36 -12.25 21.94
C CYS A 161 -0.54 -11.10 22.37
N VAL A 162 -0.41 -10.59 23.60
CA VAL A 162 -1.23 -9.48 24.11
C VAL A 162 -0.98 -8.21 23.30
N LEU A 163 0.29 -7.87 23.03
CA LEU A 163 0.64 -6.70 22.20
C LEU A 163 0.10 -6.83 20.78
N GLY A 164 0.26 -8.01 20.17
CA GLY A 164 -0.25 -8.30 18.83
C GLY A 164 -1.77 -8.23 18.73
N LEU A 165 -2.48 -8.87 19.65
CA LEU A 165 -3.94 -8.86 19.69
C LEU A 165 -4.50 -7.45 19.95
N SER A 166 -3.86 -6.67 20.82
CA SER A 166 -4.22 -5.27 21.06
C SER A 166 -4.13 -4.43 19.78
N PHE A 167 -3.03 -4.59 19.02
CA PHE A 167 -2.86 -3.90 17.74
C PHE A 167 -3.88 -4.37 16.69
N ILE A 168 -4.13 -5.68 16.59
CA ILE A 168 -5.12 -6.25 15.67
C ILE A 168 -6.52 -5.70 15.98
N LEU A 169 -6.91 -5.65 17.26
CA LEU A 169 -8.19 -5.09 17.68
C LEU A 169 -8.30 -3.60 17.32
N PHE A 170 -7.25 -2.82 17.58
CA PHE A 170 -7.22 -1.41 17.22
C PHE A 170 -7.34 -1.20 15.70
N ALA A 171 -6.56 -1.95 14.91
CA ALA A 171 -6.62 -1.90 13.45
C ALA A 171 -8.00 -2.32 12.92
N PHE A 172 -8.59 -3.38 13.50
CA PHE A 172 -9.94 -3.82 13.14
C PHE A 172 -10.99 -2.75 13.42
N LEU A 173 -10.94 -2.08 14.58
CA LEU A 173 -11.84 -0.97 14.92
C LEU A 173 -11.65 0.23 13.97
N ALA A 174 -10.41 0.56 13.62
CA ALA A 174 -10.11 1.62 12.65
C ALA A 174 -10.67 1.30 11.26
N ILE A 175 -10.49 0.06 10.78
CA ILE A 175 -11.06 -0.43 9.51
C ILE A 175 -12.58 -0.41 9.56
N PHE A 176 -13.18 -0.91 10.65
CA PHE A 176 -14.63 -0.91 10.83
C PHE A 176 -15.18 0.51 10.76
N LYS A 177 -14.60 1.46 11.52
CA LYS A 177 -14.99 2.87 11.47
C LYS A 177 -14.83 3.45 10.05
N TYR A 178 -13.75 3.14 9.36
CA TYR A 178 -13.51 3.59 7.98
C TYR A 178 -14.56 3.04 7.01
N VAL A 179 -14.88 1.75 7.08
CA VAL A 179 -15.89 1.11 6.23
C VAL A 179 -17.29 1.64 6.53
N TYR A 180 -17.66 1.81 7.79
CA TYR A 180 -18.95 2.38 8.17
C TYR A 180 -19.08 3.84 7.75
N GLY A 181 -18.02 4.64 7.89
CA GLY A 181 -17.98 6.02 7.39
C GLY A 181 -18.12 6.09 5.86
N LEU A 182 -17.42 5.23 5.12
CA LEU A 182 -17.52 5.15 3.67
C LEU A 182 -18.93 4.71 3.21
N LYS A 183 -19.53 3.75 3.93
CA LYS A 183 -20.91 3.27 3.69
C LYS A 183 -21.93 4.40 3.92
N GLN A 184 -21.74 5.23 4.95
CA GLN A 184 -22.60 6.38 5.23
C GLN A 184 -22.53 7.45 4.13
N THR A 185 -21.33 7.76 3.63
CA THR A 185 -21.15 8.73 2.54
C THR A 185 -21.75 8.23 1.22
N PHE A 186 -21.68 6.93 0.94
CA PHE A 186 -22.32 6.34 -0.25
C PHE A 186 -23.85 6.26 -0.15
N LEU A 187 -24.39 5.96 1.04
CA LEU A 187 -25.84 5.94 1.28
C LEU A 187 -26.47 7.34 1.31
N GLY A 188 -25.70 8.39 1.64
CA GLY A 188 -26.17 9.77 1.57
C GLY A 188 -26.19 10.36 0.15
N TYR A 189 -25.71 9.63 -0.86
CA TYR A 189 -25.62 10.08 -2.25
C TYR A 189 -26.64 9.38 -3.18
N ILE A 190 -27.45 8.47 -2.65
CA ILE A 190 -28.60 7.82 -3.31
C ILE A 190 -29.88 8.39 -2.71
#